data_AF-A0A8C5G4U4-F1
#
_entry.id   AF-A0A8C5G4U4-F1
#
_cell.length_a   1.000
_cell.length_b   1.000
_cell.length_c   1.000
_cell.angle_alpha   90.00
_cell.angle_beta   90.00
_cell.angle_gamma   90.00
#
_symmetry.space_group_name_H-M   'P 1'
#
loop_
_entity.id
_entity.type
_entity.pdbx_description
1 polymer ?
#
loop_
_entity_poly.entity_id
_entity_poly.type
_entity_poly.pdbx_seq_one_letter_code
_entity_poly.pdbx_strand_id
1 'polypeptide(L)'
;MPTKNNETEKKSQESNKEDHEENGEDEEEEEEEEEDEEEEEEEEEEEEEEEEEEEEEEEEEEEEEEGKCKRYNLRQRKAVVRYQAPQDEPRKGRKRCYALRATHLPPEKDSGSAPRPPGTVCFDSIGGLNKHISSLKEMVMFPMLYPEVFERFRIQPPRGCLFYGPPGTGKTLVARALANECSQGERKISFFMRKATDCLSKWVGETEKQLRLLFEQAYQMRPSIIFFDEIDGLAPARSSRQDQIYSSIVSTLLALMDGLDNRGEVIVIGATNRLDSIDPALRRPGRFDREFFFGLPDREARKDILKIHTCQWMPSPSDIVLEELADKFVGYCGADIKAVCSEAVLCKDFMSAMSEMVHQHPERKLCFKPWRCSQSPLHVS
;
A
#
# COMPACT_ATOMS: atom_id res chain seq x y z
N MET A 1 -31.77 73.45 -67.88
CA MET A 1 -32.23 72.32 -68.72
C MET A 1 -31.08 71.96 -69.65
N PRO A 2 -30.69 70.68 -69.90
CA PRO A 2 -31.08 69.36 -69.32
C PRO A 2 -29.87 68.66 -68.60
N THR A 3 -30.02 67.87 -67.51
CA THR A 3 -30.32 66.42 -67.27
C THR A 3 -29.22 65.35 -67.51
N LYS A 4 -29.16 64.43 -66.51
CA LYS A 4 -28.68 63.02 -66.48
C LYS A 4 -27.23 62.71 -66.08
N ASN A 5 -27.06 62.18 -64.86
CA ASN A 5 -26.60 60.80 -64.56
C ASN A 5 -26.22 60.68 -63.07
N ASN A 6 -27.09 60.04 -62.28
CA ASN A 6 -26.77 59.50 -60.95
C ASN A 6 -27.71 58.32 -60.70
N GLU A 7 -27.47 57.21 -61.38
CA GLU A 7 -28.29 56.00 -61.28
C GLU A 7 -27.47 54.71 -61.37
N THR A 8 -26.15 54.77 -61.14
CA THR A 8 -25.27 53.59 -61.33
C THR A 8 -24.35 53.29 -60.15
N GLU A 9 -24.60 53.88 -58.98
CA GLU A 9 -23.90 53.54 -57.73
C GLU A 9 -24.82 52.98 -56.64
N LYS A 10 -26.10 52.74 -56.94
CA LYS A 10 -27.04 52.12 -55.98
C LYS A 10 -27.40 50.68 -56.27
N LYS A 11 -27.01 50.13 -57.42
CA LYS A 11 -27.39 48.76 -57.82
C LYS A 11 -26.35 47.67 -57.51
N SER A 12 -25.20 48.04 -56.96
CA SER A 12 -24.16 47.11 -56.50
C SER A 12 -24.12 46.94 -54.97
N GLN A 13 -25.05 47.57 -54.24
CA GLN A 13 -25.22 47.38 -52.80
C GLN A 13 -26.55 46.70 -52.44
N GLU A 14 -27.43 46.47 -53.41
CA GLU A 14 -28.72 45.79 -53.19
C GLU A 14 -28.69 44.30 -53.58
N SER A 15 -27.74 43.85 -54.40
CA SER A 15 -27.57 42.42 -54.71
C SER A 15 -26.77 41.64 -53.66
N ASN A 16 -25.92 42.30 -52.87
CA ASN A 16 -25.13 41.64 -51.81
C ASN A 16 -25.89 41.56 -50.47
N LYS A 17 -27.20 41.85 -50.47
CA LYS A 17 -28.03 41.79 -49.27
C LYS A 17 -29.09 40.69 -49.34
N GLU A 18 -29.44 40.23 -50.53
CA GLU A 18 -30.33 39.06 -50.71
C GLU A 18 -29.54 37.74 -50.58
N ASP A 19 -28.28 37.67 -51.02
CA ASP A 19 -27.41 36.47 -50.86
C ASP A 19 -26.95 36.20 -49.40
N HIS A 20 -27.24 37.10 -48.46
CA HIS A 20 -26.87 36.96 -47.04
C HIS A 20 -28.07 36.68 -46.12
N GLU A 21 -29.30 36.74 -46.65
CA GLU A 21 -30.50 36.31 -45.92
C GLU A 21 -30.89 34.87 -46.28
N GLU A 22 -30.57 34.34 -47.47
CA GLU A 22 -30.80 32.92 -47.82
C GLU A 22 -29.79 31.96 -47.13
N ASN A 23 -28.53 32.36 -46.92
CA ASN A 23 -27.54 31.51 -46.23
C ASN A 23 -27.71 31.46 -44.70
N GLY A 24 -28.55 32.31 -44.11
CA GLY A 24 -28.79 32.33 -42.66
C GLY A 24 -29.94 31.42 -42.23
N GLU A 25 -30.87 31.11 -43.13
CA GLU A 25 -31.96 30.17 -42.87
C GLU A 25 -31.47 28.71 -43.03
N ASP A 26 -30.53 28.43 -43.94
CA ASP A 26 -29.90 27.10 -44.09
C ASP A 26 -28.92 26.77 -42.93
N GLU A 27 -28.24 27.75 -42.33
CA GLU A 27 -27.35 27.53 -41.16
C GLU A 27 -28.13 27.36 -39.85
N GLU A 28 -29.32 27.96 -39.70
CA GLU A 28 -30.20 27.74 -38.54
C GLU A 28 -30.94 26.38 -38.62
N GLU A 29 -31.28 25.89 -39.82
CA GLU A 29 -31.86 24.53 -39.99
C GLU A 29 -30.81 23.42 -39.77
N GLU A 30 -29.54 23.63 -40.13
CA GLU A 30 -28.46 22.66 -39.84
C GLU A 30 -28.08 22.62 -38.34
N GLU A 31 -28.16 23.75 -37.62
CA GLU A 31 -27.95 23.77 -36.15
C GLU A 31 -29.12 23.13 -35.37
N GLU A 32 -30.37 23.25 -35.84
CA GLU A 32 -31.52 22.53 -35.23
C GLU A 32 -31.47 21.02 -35.49
N GLU A 33 -31.00 20.56 -36.67
CA GLU A 33 -30.80 19.13 -36.95
C GLU A 33 -29.64 18.51 -36.12
N GLU A 34 -28.56 19.26 -35.85
CA GLU A 34 -27.48 18.79 -34.97
C GLU A 34 -27.90 18.74 -33.48
N GLU A 35 -28.74 19.67 -33.01
CA GLU A 35 -29.29 19.61 -31.63
C GLU A 35 -30.27 18.44 -31.45
N ASP A 36 -31.10 18.12 -32.45
CA ASP A 36 -32.00 16.96 -32.41
C ASP A 36 -31.23 15.62 -32.45
N GLU A 37 -30.10 15.53 -33.17
CA GLU A 37 -29.23 14.34 -33.16
C GLU A 37 -28.50 14.16 -31.82
N GLU A 38 -28.09 15.24 -31.15
CA GLU A 38 -27.49 15.18 -29.81
C GLU A 38 -28.52 14.75 -28.73
N GLU A 39 -29.79 15.18 -28.83
CA GLU A 39 -30.85 14.72 -27.92
C GLU A 39 -31.20 13.23 -28.12
N GLU A 40 -31.19 12.72 -29.36
CA GLU A 40 -31.38 11.29 -29.63
C GLU A 40 -30.22 10.43 -29.10
N GLU A 41 -28.96 10.90 -29.19
CA GLU A 41 -27.81 10.19 -28.60
C GLU A 41 -27.85 10.18 -27.06
N GLU A 42 -28.31 11.24 -26.41
CA GLU A 42 -28.49 11.27 -24.95
C GLU A 42 -29.61 10.33 -24.48
N GLU A 43 -30.72 10.21 -25.22
CA GLU A 43 -31.79 9.25 -24.91
C GLU A 43 -31.32 7.79 -25.10
N GLU A 44 -30.50 7.48 -26.11
CA GLU A 44 -29.91 6.14 -26.28
C GLU A 44 -28.91 5.78 -25.15
N GLU A 45 -28.10 6.75 -24.67
CA GLU A 45 -27.20 6.53 -23.52
C GLU A 45 -27.98 6.29 -22.21
N GLU A 46 -29.11 6.99 -21.99
CA GLU A 46 -29.97 6.75 -20.82
C GLU A 46 -30.66 5.38 -20.86
N GLU A 47 -31.10 4.91 -22.04
CA GLU A 47 -31.67 3.56 -22.20
C GLU A 47 -30.61 2.45 -21.97
N GLU A 48 -29.36 2.64 -22.42
CA GLU A 48 -28.26 1.69 -22.14
C GLU A 48 -27.91 1.64 -20.64
N GLU A 49 -27.93 2.78 -19.93
CA GLU A 49 -27.71 2.81 -18.47
C GLU A 49 -28.85 2.11 -17.70
N GLU A 50 -30.11 2.26 -18.11
CA GLU A 50 -31.24 1.55 -17.49
C GLU A 50 -31.17 0.03 -17.74
N GLU A 51 -30.74 -0.43 -18.92
CA GLU A 51 -30.54 -1.86 -19.20
C GLU A 51 -29.38 -2.45 -18.37
N GLU A 52 -28.28 -1.74 -18.17
CA GLU A 52 -27.18 -2.18 -17.31
C GLU A 52 -27.59 -2.27 -15.82
N GLU A 53 -28.42 -1.34 -15.32
CA GLU A 53 -28.96 -1.40 -13.96
C GLU A 53 -29.90 -2.60 -13.75
N GLU A 54 -30.75 -2.92 -14.73
CA GLU A 54 -31.64 -4.10 -14.67
C GLU A 54 -30.84 -5.42 -14.68
N GLU A 55 -29.76 -5.53 -15.47
CA GLU A 55 -28.88 -6.70 -15.47
C GLU A 55 -28.15 -6.88 -14.12
N GLU A 56 -27.69 -5.80 -13.49
CA GLU A 56 -27.06 -5.86 -12.15
C GLU A 56 -28.05 -6.31 -11.06
N GLU A 57 -29.31 -5.84 -11.11
CA GLU A 57 -30.35 -6.29 -10.17
C GLU A 57 -30.69 -7.78 -10.34
N GLU A 58 -30.76 -8.29 -11.57
CA GLU A 58 -30.97 -9.72 -11.83
C GLU A 58 -29.80 -10.59 -11.31
N GLU A 59 -28.55 -10.15 -11.48
CA GLU A 59 -27.37 -10.86 -10.93
C GLU A 59 -27.38 -10.89 -9.38
N GLU A 60 -27.78 -9.80 -8.72
CA GLU A 60 -27.91 -9.77 -7.25
C GLU A 60 -29.01 -10.72 -6.75
N GLU A 61 -30.15 -10.81 -7.45
CA GLU A 61 -31.21 -11.77 -7.12
C GLU A 61 -30.77 -13.23 -7.29
N GLU A 62 -29.99 -13.55 -8.34
CA GLU A 62 -29.41 -14.87 -8.55
C GLU A 62 -28.39 -15.25 -7.45
N GLU A 63 -27.53 -14.32 -7.03
CA GLU A 63 -26.58 -14.54 -5.93
C GLU A 63 -27.29 -14.77 -4.58
N GLU A 64 -28.40 -14.05 -4.33
CA GLU A 64 -29.24 -14.26 -3.15
C GLU A 64 -29.93 -15.63 -3.15
N GLU A 65 -30.46 -16.08 -4.30
CA GLU A 65 -31.05 -17.41 -4.49
C GLU A 65 -30.01 -18.51 -4.26
N GLU A 66 -28.80 -18.38 -4.83
CA GLU A 66 -27.69 -19.30 -4.60
C GLU A 66 -27.29 -19.34 -3.12
N GLY A 67 -27.26 -18.18 -2.45
CA GLY A 67 -26.99 -18.04 -1.03
C GLY A 67 -28.03 -18.76 -0.16
N LYS A 68 -29.32 -18.61 -0.49
CA LYS A 68 -30.45 -19.30 0.17
C LYS A 68 -30.38 -20.82 -0.07
N CYS A 69 -30.01 -21.28 -1.26
CA CYS A 69 -29.88 -22.69 -1.63
C CYS A 69 -28.68 -23.38 -0.94
N LYS A 70 -27.54 -22.68 -0.81
CA LYS A 70 -26.36 -23.12 -0.04
C LYS A 70 -26.68 -23.27 1.46
N ARG A 71 -27.55 -22.41 2.00
CA ARG A 71 -28.00 -22.45 3.41
C ARG A 71 -28.96 -23.60 3.71
N TYR A 72 -29.81 -23.99 2.76
CA TYR A 72 -30.73 -25.14 2.90
C TYR A 72 -29.99 -26.48 2.88
N ASN A 73 -28.94 -26.61 2.06
CA ASN A 73 -28.13 -27.82 1.96
C ASN A 73 -27.24 -28.12 3.19
N LEU A 74 -26.86 -27.10 3.96
CA LEU A 74 -26.05 -27.28 5.18
C LEU A 74 -26.88 -27.79 6.38
N ARG A 75 -28.20 -27.55 6.38
CA ARG A 75 -29.10 -27.92 7.49
C ARG A 75 -29.47 -29.41 7.48
N GLN A 76 -29.38 -30.10 6.35
CA GLN A 76 -29.79 -31.51 6.23
C GLN A 76 -28.67 -32.55 6.49
N ARG A 77 -27.41 -32.13 6.71
CA ARG A 77 -26.27 -33.08 6.84
C ARG A 77 -25.78 -33.38 8.26
N LYS A 78 -26.48 -32.99 9.33
CA LYS A 78 -26.11 -33.38 10.70
C LYS A 78 -27.18 -34.22 11.38
N ALA A 79 -27.13 -35.53 11.16
CA ALA A 79 -27.66 -36.49 12.11
C ALA A 79 -26.81 -36.42 13.40
N VAL A 80 -27.44 -35.97 14.50
CA VAL A 80 -26.80 -35.77 15.79
C VAL A 80 -26.51 -37.12 16.45
N VAL A 81 -25.23 -37.48 16.58
CA VAL A 81 -24.79 -38.53 17.51
C VAL A 81 -24.44 -37.86 18.83
N ARG A 82 -25.13 -38.23 19.92
CA ARG A 82 -24.90 -37.66 21.27
C ARG A 82 -23.60 -38.22 21.86
N TYR A 83 -22.63 -37.35 22.12
CA TYR A 83 -21.42 -37.66 22.88
C TYR A 83 -21.69 -37.60 24.39
N GLN A 84 -21.15 -38.55 25.15
CA GLN A 84 -21.27 -38.61 26.61
C GLN A 84 -19.86 -38.64 27.23
N ALA A 85 -19.52 -37.60 27.99
CA ALA A 85 -18.19 -37.39 28.56
C ALA A 85 -17.99 -38.16 29.89
N PRO A 86 -16.82 -38.77 30.14
CA PRO A 86 -16.47 -39.34 31.46
C PRO A 86 -16.25 -38.25 32.53
N GLN A 87 -16.48 -38.60 33.80
CA GLN A 87 -16.40 -37.70 34.96
C GLN A 87 -14.97 -37.68 35.56
N ASP A 88 -14.41 -36.49 35.78
CA ASP A 88 -13.08 -36.26 36.40
C ASP A 88 -13.17 -35.87 37.89
N GLU A 89 -12.24 -36.36 38.72
CA GLU A 89 -12.10 -36.06 40.15
C GLU A 89 -11.36 -34.72 40.47
N PRO A 90 -11.58 -34.10 41.65
CA PRO A 90 -11.15 -32.73 41.92
C PRO A 90 -9.68 -32.59 42.38
N ARG A 91 -8.96 -31.66 41.75
CA ARG A 91 -7.58 -31.26 42.13
C ARG A 91 -7.55 -30.24 43.28
N LYS A 92 -6.80 -30.56 44.34
CA LYS A 92 -6.54 -29.69 45.51
C LYS A 92 -5.61 -28.53 45.20
N GLY A 93 -5.95 -27.35 45.74
CA GLY A 93 -5.25 -26.07 45.50
C GLY A 93 -3.90 -25.91 46.22
N ARG A 94 -3.12 -24.94 45.74
CA ARG A 94 -1.92 -24.41 46.43
C ARG A 94 -1.89 -22.88 46.38
N LYS A 95 -1.56 -22.32 47.54
CA LYS A 95 -1.61 -20.89 47.90
C LYS A 95 -0.38 -20.14 47.39
N ARG A 96 -0.57 -18.83 47.15
CA ARG A 96 0.46 -17.79 46.94
C ARG A 96 1.39 -17.64 48.14
N CYS A 97 2.67 -17.38 47.87
CA CYS A 97 3.60 -16.75 48.81
C CYS A 97 4.47 -15.71 48.08
N TYR A 98 4.61 -14.53 48.69
CA TYR A 98 5.57 -13.48 48.35
C TYR A 98 6.92 -13.78 49.01
N ALA A 99 8.04 -13.52 48.32
CA ALA A 99 9.35 -13.40 48.95
C ALA A 99 10.27 -12.46 48.16
N LEU A 100 10.70 -11.39 48.83
CA LEU A 100 11.81 -10.51 48.47
C LEU A 100 13.14 -11.27 48.59
N ARG A 101 14.08 -11.06 47.66
CA ARG A 101 15.51 -11.03 47.99
C ARG A 101 16.35 -10.27 46.96
N ALA A 102 17.29 -9.51 47.51
CA ALA A 102 18.13 -8.51 46.88
C ALA A 102 19.47 -9.06 46.37
N THR A 103 20.07 -8.26 45.49
CA THR A 103 21.49 -8.08 45.12
C THR A 103 22.28 -9.27 44.56
N HIS A 104 22.70 -9.16 43.30
CA HIS A 104 24.11 -9.22 42.87
C HIS A 104 24.22 -8.62 41.45
N LEU A 105 24.96 -7.50 41.30
CA LEU A 105 25.37 -6.97 39.99
C LEU A 105 26.48 -7.89 39.42
N PRO A 106 26.38 -8.36 38.17
CA PRO A 106 27.55 -8.79 37.40
C PRO A 106 28.17 -7.60 36.63
N PRO A 107 29.45 -7.72 36.24
CA PRO A 107 30.26 -6.59 35.78
C PRO A 107 29.86 -6.13 34.39
N GLU A 108 29.96 -4.82 34.16
CA GLU A 108 29.82 -4.22 32.84
C GLU A 108 30.89 -4.74 31.88
N LYS A 109 30.45 -5.20 30.69
CA LYS A 109 31.28 -5.26 29.50
C LYS A 109 30.44 -5.26 28.22
N ASP A 110 30.64 -4.18 27.46
CA ASP A 110 30.45 -3.92 26.04
C ASP A 110 29.08 -4.16 25.38
N SER A 111 28.59 -3.06 24.80
CA SER A 111 27.49 -2.90 23.85
C SER A 111 27.21 -4.15 22.98
N GLY A 112 26.23 -4.93 23.41
CA GLY A 112 25.67 -6.04 22.63
C GLY A 112 24.19 -6.14 22.95
N SER A 113 23.34 -5.72 22.01
CA SER A 113 21.89 -5.85 22.10
C SER A 113 21.50 -7.29 22.50
N ALA A 114 20.56 -7.42 23.43
CA ALA A 114 20.01 -8.71 23.86
C ALA A 114 19.62 -9.59 22.65
N PRO A 115 19.77 -10.94 22.73
CA PRO A 115 19.42 -11.83 21.63
C PRO A 115 17.93 -11.69 21.32
N ARG A 116 17.67 -11.12 20.14
CA ARG A 116 16.33 -10.74 19.65
C ARG A 116 15.54 -12.01 19.29
N PRO A 117 14.20 -12.01 19.43
CA PRO A 117 13.39 -13.12 18.94
C PRO A 117 13.62 -13.29 17.43
N PRO A 118 13.82 -14.53 16.95
CA PRO A 118 14.11 -14.79 15.54
C PRO A 118 12.93 -14.35 14.67
N GLY A 119 13.19 -13.44 13.72
CA GLY A 119 12.19 -12.92 12.78
C GLY A 119 11.84 -11.43 12.94
N THR A 120 12.46 -10.69 13.86
CA THR A 120 12.26 -9.25 13.98
C THR A 120 13.05 -8.48 12.92
N VAL A 121 12.34 -7.78 12.03
CA VAL A 121 12.96 -6.93 10.99
C VAL A 121 13.61 -5.72 11.69
N CYS A 122 14.92 -5.58 11.57
CA CYS A 122 15.67 -4.45 12.14
C CYS A 122 16.30 -3.62 11.02
N PHE A 123 16.87 -2.45 11.33
CA PHE A 123 17.57 -1.66 10.32
C PHE A 123 18.74 -2.42 9.67
N ASP A 124 19.37 -3.34 10.40
CA ASP A 124 20.45 -4.20 9.90
C ASP A 124 19.99 -5.16 8.79
N SER A 125 18.68 -5.39 8.66
CA SER A 125 18.08 -6.25 7.64
C SER A 125 17.73 -5.50 6.35
N ILE A 126 18.07 -4.21 6.24
CA ILE A 126 17.76 -3.36 5.09
C ILE A 126 19.06 -2.92 4.42
N GLY A 127 19.26 -3.30 3.15
CA GLY A 127 20.44 -2.95 2.38
C GLY A 127 20.27 -1.64 1.62
N GLY A 128 21.35 -0.84 1.52
CA GLY A 128 21.42 0.30 0.59
C GLY A 128 20.62 1.56 0.92
N LEU A 129 19.74 1.54 1.93
CA LEU A 129 18.86 2.67 2.29
C LEU A 129 19.34 3.49 3.49
N ASN A 130 20.65 3.51 3.75
CA ASN A 130 21.24 4.14 4.95
C ASN A 130 20.93 5.65 5.05
N LYS A 131 20.93 6.37 3.92
CA LYS A 131 20.62 7.81 3.87
C LYS A 131 19.17 8.09 4.25
N HIS A 132 18.24 7.29 3.69
CA HIS A 132 16.82 7.37 4.01
C HIS A 132 16.54 7.04 5.47
N ILE A 133 17.16 5.97 5.99
CA ILE A 133 17.01 5.57 7.40
C ILE A 133 17.51 6.66 8.34
N SER A 134 18.67 7.27 8.05
CA SER A 134 19.23 8.35 8.87
C SER A 134 18.32 9.58 8.88
N SER A 135 17.85 9.99 7.71
CA SER A 135 16.90 11.10 7.56
C SER A 135 15.59 10.81 8.30
N LEU A 136 15.07 9.57 8.18
CA LEU A 136 13.85 9.13 8.85
C LEU A 136 14.00 9.17 10.38
N LYS A 137 15.13 8.68 10.91
CA LYS A 137 15.44 8.75 12.33
C LYS A 137 15.48 10.20 12.82
N GLU A 138 16.09 11.10 12.06
CA GLU A 138 16.13 12.53 12.42
C GLU A 138 14.73 13.13 12.46
N MET A 139 13.87 12.91 11.47
CA MET A 139 12.54 13.56 11.53
C MET A 139 11.57 12.90 12.49
N VAL A 140 11.67 11.59 12.72
CA VAL A 140 10.73 10.87 13.58
C VAL A 140 11.19 10.87 15.03
N MET A 141 12.46 10.52 15.29
CA MET A 141 12.96 10.37 16.65
C MET A 141 13.33 11.72 17.28
N PHE A 142 13.85 12.67 16.51
CA PHE A 142 14.34 13.94 17.08
C PHE A 142 13.23 14.77 17.74
N PRO A 143 12.03 14.95 17.13
CA PRO A 143 10.91 15.64 17.81
C PRO A 143 10.45 14.91 19.07
N MET A 144 10.45 13.58 19.06
CA MET A 144 10.02 12.78 20.19
C MET A 144 11.02 12.74 21.34
N LEU A 145 12.32 12.85 21.05
CA LEU A 145 13.39 12.82 22.04
C LEU A 145 13.71 14.20 22.60
N TYR A 146 13.66 15.26 21.79
CA TYR A 146 14.10 16.61 22.15
C TYR A 146 13.05 17.69 21.80
N PRO A 147 11.82 17.61 22.34
CA PRO A 147 10.78 18.61 22.05
C PRO A 147 11.16 20.03 22.50
N GLU A 148 11.96 20.15 23.57
CA GLU A 148 12.43 21.43 24.11
C GLU A 148 13.22 22.27 23.10
N VAL A 149 13.93 21.60 22.17
CA VAL A 149 14.69 22.27 21.11
C VAL A 149 13.74 23.00 20.17
N PHE A 150 12.66 22.35 19.76
CA PHE A 150 11.66 22.92 18.86
C PHE A 150 10.91 24.09 19.52
N GLU A 151 10.57 23.95 20.80
CA GLU A 151 9.93 25.02 21.58
C GLU A 151 10.83 26.25 21.72
N ARG A 152 12.13 26.05 21.99
CA ARG A 152 13.10 27.14 22.17
C ARG A 152 13.29 27.94 20.89
N PHE A 153 13.35 27.28 19.74
CA PHE A 153 13.51 27.94 18.44
C PHE A 153 12.18 28.38 17.81
N ARG A 154 11.03 28.04 18.43
CA ARG A 154 9.68 28.26 17.88
C ARG A 154 9.52 27.69 16.47
N ILE A 155 10.14 26.54 16.23
CA ILE A 155 10.05 25.81 14.97
C ILE A 155 9.04 24.69 15.15
N GLN A 156 8.14 24.54 14.18
CA GLN A 156 7.20 23.43 14.16
C GLN A 156 7.90 22.14 13.72
N PRO A 157 7.79 21.04 14.49
CA PRO A 157 8.30 19.75 14.06
C PRO A 157 7.51 19.24 12.83
N PRO A 158 8.11 18.40 11.98
CA PRO A 158 7.42 17.81 10.85
C PRO A 158 6.28 16.90 11.35
N ARG A 159 5.10 17.04 10.74
CA ARG A 159 3.89 16.29 11.13
C ARG A 159 3.78 14.94 10.43
N GLY A 160 4.31 14.85 9.22
CA GLY A 160 4.27 13.60 8.48
C GLY A 160 5.30 13.48 7.37
N CYS A 161 5.52 12.24 6.96
CA CYS A 161 6.37 11.91 5.82
C CYS A 161 5.67 10.96 4.86
N LEU A 162 5.90 11.16 3.57
CA LEU A 162 5.34 10.35 2.49
C LEU A 162 6.45 9.57 1.81
N PHE A 163 6.30 8.25 1.72
CA PHE A 163 7.19 7.35 1.01
C PHE A 163 6.59 7.07 -0.37
N TYR A 164 7.35 7.32 -1.43
CA TYR A 164 6.90 7.08 -2.79
C TYR A 164 8.00 6.45 -3.64
N GLY A 165 7.60 5.75 -4.71
CA GLY A 165 8.52 5.11 -5.65
C GLY A 165 8.01 3.74 -6.09
N PRO A 166 8.71 3.06 -7.02
CA PRO A 166 8.27 1.77 -7.55
C PRO A 166 8.04 0.71 -6.46
N PRO A 167 7.19 -0.31 -6.73
CA PRO A 167 6.98 -1.42 -5.82
C PRO A 167 8.28 -2.22 -5.64
N GLY A 168 8.38 -2.96 -4.53
CA GLY A 168 9.53 -3.84 -4.27
C GLY A 168 10.82 -3.14 -3.82
N THR A 169 10.81 -1.82 -3.60
CA THR A 169 11.96 -1.03 -3.11
C THR A 169 12.10 -0.98 -1.58
N GLY A 170 11.20 -1.64 -0.84
CA GLY A 170 11.33 -1.79 0.61
C GLY A 170 10.68 -0.71 1.47
N LYS A 171 9.76 0.11 0.92
CA LYS A 171 8.99 1.13 1.67
C LYS A 171 8.33 0.55 2.95
N THR A 172 7.55 -0.52 2.81
CA THR A 172 6.90 -1.22 3.93
C THR A 172 7.91 -1.90 4.86
N LEU A 173 9.05 -2.38 4.34
CA LEU A 173 10.11 -2.99 5.16
C LEU A 173 10.77 -1.96 6.09
N VAL A 174 11.05 -0.77 5.59
CA VAL A 174 11.62 0.35 6.37
C VAL A 174 10.66 0.76 7.49
N ALA A 175 9.37 0.87 7.19
CA ALA A 175 8.36 1.19 8.20
C ALA A 175 8.26 0.12 9.30
N ARG A 176 8.32 -1.17 8.93
CA ARG A 176 8.34 -2.28 9.90
C ARG A 176 9.61 -2.27 10.77
N ALA A 177 10.76 -1.98 10.18
CA ALA A 177 12.00 -1.82 10.94
C ALA A 177 11.92 -0.67 11.94
N LEU A 178 11.37 0.48 11.51
CA LEU A 178 11.13 1.63 12.39
C LEU A 178 10.23 1.24 13.57
N ALA A 179 9.12 0.54 13.33
CA ALA A 179 8.22 0.09 14.39
C ALA A 179 8.92 -0.76 15.46
N ASN A 180 9.78 -1.68 15.03
CA ASN A 180 10.52 -2.57 15.93
C ASN A 180 11.57 -1.82 16.75
N GLU A 181 12.22 -0.84 16.15
CA GLU A 181 13.27 -0.03 16.80
C GLU A 181 12.67 0.95 17.81
N CYS A 182 11.55 1.58 17.45
CA CYS A 182 10.73 2.41 18.33
C CYS A 182 10.16 1.64 19.54
N SER A 183 10.00 0.31 19.42
CA SER A 183 9.52 -0.55 20.51
C SER A 183 10.64 -1.01 21.46
N GLN A 184 11.90 -0.96 21.03
CA GLN A 184 13.07 -1.44 21.79
C GLN A 184 13.79 -0.34 22.57
N GLY A 185 13.55 0.94 22.25
CA GLY A 185 14.19 2.07 22.91
C GLY A 185 13.75 2.32 24.36
N GLU A 186 14.49 3.20 25.06
CA GLU A 186 14.19 3.60 26.45
C GLU A 186 12.81 4.24 26.60
N ARG A 187 12.34 4.94 25.55
CA ARG A 187 10.98 5.50 25.47
C ARG A 187 10.17 4.65 24.51
N LYS A 188 9.21 3.89 25.05
CA LYS A 188 8.28 3.08 24.25
C LYS A 188 7.38 3.99 23.41
N ILE A 189 7.54 3.93 22.09
CA ILE A 189 6.71 4.66 21.13
C ILE A 189 5.63 3.71 20.61
N SER A 190 4.38 4.17 20.57
CA SER A 190 3.27 3.35 20.06
C SER A 190 3.24 3.39 18.53
N PHE A 191 3.10 2.24 17.87
CA PHE A 191 3.09 2.15 16.41
C PHE A 191 1.77 1.55 15.90
N PHE A 192 1.10 2.26 15.01
CA PHE A 192 -0.15 1.82 14.37
C PHE A 192 0.10 1.59 12.88
N MET A 193 -0.08 0.37 12.40
CA MET A 193 0.01 0.03 10.99
C MET A 193 -1.40 -0.22 10.43
N ARG A 194 -1.76 0.47 9.36
CA ARG A 194 -3.02 0.28 8.63
C ARG A 194 -2.76 0.25 7.14
N LYS A 195 -3.36 -0.69 6.42
CA LYS A 195 -3.45 -0.62 4.96
C LYS A 195 -4.69 0.17 4.59
N ALA A 196 -4.64 0.93 3.50
CA ALA A 196 -5.80 1.68 3.03
C ALA A 196 -7.03 0.79 2.79
N THR A 197 -6.82 -0.39 2.19
CA THR A 197 -7.88 -1.39 1.96
C THR A 197 -8.57 -1.86 3.23
N ASP A 198 -7.86 -1.89 4.37
CA ASP A 198 -8.42 -2.36 5.63
C ASP A 198 -9.38 -1.32 6.26
N CYS A 199 -9.30 -0.06 5.82
CA CYS A 199 -10.15 1.03 6.29
C CYS A 199 -11.38 1.24 5.41
N LEU A 200 -11.36 0.77 4.16
CA LEU A 200 -12.47 0.91 3.22
C LEU A 200 -13.59 -0.08 3.56
N SER A 201 -14.83 0.39 3.57
CA SER A 201 -16.02 -0.43 3.81
C SER A 201 -17.16 -0.03 2.90
N LYS A 202 -18.01 -0.98 2.50
CA LYS A 202 -19.24 -0.71 1.72
C LYS A 202 -20.21 0.24 2.42
N TRP A 203 -20.15 0.34 3.75
CA TRP A 203 -21.04 1.18 4.55
C TRP A 203 -20.54 2.63 4.58
N VAL A 204 -21.35 3.56 4.07
CA VAL A 204 -21.06 4.99 4.05
C VAL A 204 -20.78 5.51 5.47
N GLY A 205 -19.66 6.22 5.63
CA GLY A 205 -19.26 6.87 6.89
C GLY A 205 -18.58 5.96 7.93
N GLU A 206 -18.58 4.62 7.76
CA GLU A 206 -17.88 3.72 8.69
C GLU A 206 -16.35 3.88 8.56
N THR A 207 -15.83 4.04 7.35
CA THR A 207 -14.40 4.37 7.10
C THR A 207 -13.97 5.64 7.83
N GLU A 208 -14.77 6.71 7.75
CA GLU A 208 -14.47 7.97 8.43
C GLU A 208 -14.41 7.81 9.95
N LYS A 209 -15.36 7.05 10.51
CA LYS A 209 -15.42 6.75 11.94
C LYS A 209 -14.21 5.94 12.39
N GLN A 210 -13.77 4.96 11.59
CA GLN A 210 -12.56 4.18 11.87
C GLN A 210 -11.30 5.04 11.85
N LEU A 211 -11.18 5.96 10.90
CA LEU A 211 -10.07 6.92 10.85
C LEU A 211 -10.07 7.83 12.10
N ARG A 212 -11.22 8.38 12.48
CA ARG A 212 -11.34 9.20 13.70
C ARG A 212 -10.90 8.41 14.95
N LEU A 213 -11.38 7.18 15.09
CA LEU A 213 -11.01 6.30 16.21
C LEU A 213 -9.51 5.99 16.22
N LEU A 214 -8.90 5.74 15.06
CA LEU A 214 -7.47 5.48 14.94
C LEU A 214 -6.64 6.68 15.42
N PHE A 215 -6.97 7.89 14.96
CA PHE A 215 -6.28 9.10 15.36
C PHE A 215 -6.49 9.42 16.85
N GLU A 216 -7.68 9.19 17.39
CA GLU A 216 -7.97 9.36 18.82
C GLU A 216 -7.15 8.38 19.68
N GLN A 217 -7.09 7.10 19.29
CA GLN A 217 -6.27 6.10 19.96
C GLN A 217 -4.79 6.45 19.91
N ALA A 218 -4.29 6.88 18.74
CA ALA A 218 -2.91 7.32 18.58
C ALA A 218 -2.61 8.54 19.47
N TYR A 219 -3.54 9.47 19.57
CA TYR A 219 -3.43 10.64 20.43
C TYR A 219 -3.43 10.28 21.93
N GLN A 220 -4.21 9.28 22.35
CA GLN A 220 -4.19 8.80 23.74
C GLN A 220 -2.89 8.06 24.08
N MET A 221 -2.25 7.42 23.10
CA MET A 221 -1.04 6.62 23.26
C MET A 221 0.27 7.33 22.86
N ARG A 222 0.30 8.67 22.93
CA ARG A 222 1.48 9.50 22.62
C ARG A 222 2.68 9.18 23.53
N PRO A 223 3.93 9.17 23.01
CA PRO A 223 4.32 9.43 21.62
C PRO A 223 3.97 8.26 20.69
N SER A 224 3.43 8.56 19.52
CA SER A 224 2.93 7.54 18.59
C SER A 224 3.20 7.84 17.11
N ILE A 225 3.24 6.78 16.32
CA ILE A 225 3.43 6.82 14.86
C ILE A 225 2.27 6.07 14.20
N ILE A 226 1.64 6.71 13.22
CA ILE A 226 0.62 6.09 12.37
C ILE A 226 1.24 5.85 11.00
N PHE A 227 1.27 4.60 10.54
CA PHE A 227 1.74 4.20 9.22
C PHE A 227 0.59 3.71 8.35
N PHE A 228 0.34 4.42 7.26
CA PHE A 228 -0.60 4.05 6.21
C PHE A 228 0.15 3.44 5.03
N ASP A 229 -0.11 2.16 4.74
CA ASP A 229 0.36 1.51 3.51
C ASP A 229 -0.69 1.67 2.40
N GLU A 230 -0.23 1.86 1.16
CA GLU A 230 -1.07 2.06 -0.02
C GLU A 230 -2.07 3.22 0.16
N ILE A 231 -1.60 4.36 0.68
CA ILE A 231 -2.46 5.50 1.04
C ILE A 231 -3.25 6.08 -0.14
N ASP A 232 -2.80 5.84 -1.38
CA ASP A 232 -3.52 6.15 -2.61
C ASP A 232 -4.87 5.45 -2.73
N GLY A 233 -5.06 4.30 -2.07
CA GLY A 233 -6.39 3.66 -1.98
C GLY A 233 -7.35 4.40 -1.05
N LEU A 234 -6.85 5.17 -0.08
CA LEU A 234 -7.70 5.93 0.86
C LEU A 234 -7.95 7.36 0.37
N ALA A 235 -6.96 7.94 -0.30
CA ALA A 235 -6.97 9.33 -0.72
C ALA A 235 -6.49 9.51 -2.17
N PRO A 236 -7.26 9.01 -3.15
CA PRO A 236 -6.95 9.18 -4.56
C PRO A 236 -7.00 10.67 -4.96
N ALA A 237 -6.28 11.03 -6.02
CA ALA A 237 -6.29 12.36 -6.60
C ALA A 237 -7.67 12.66 -7.19
N ARG A 238 -8.29 13.77 -6.78
CA ARG A 238 -9.62 14.19 -7.23
C ARG A 238 -9.70 14.25 -8.75
N SER A 239 -10.50 13.40 -9.36
CA SER A 239 -10.92 13.48 -10.76
C SER A 239 -12.43 13.73 -10.85
N SER A 240 -12.89 14.25 -11.98
CA SER A 240 -14.31 14.57 -12.23
C SER A 240 -15.25 13.36 -12.08
N ARG A 241 -14.80 12.15 -12.43
CA ARG A 241 -15.56 10.89 -12.36
C ARG A 241 -15.41 10.09 -11.04
N GLN A 242 -14.92 10.69 -9.96
CA GLN A 242 -14.70 9.94 -8.70
C GLN A 242 -15.91 9.98 -7.77
N ASP A 243 -16.17 8.83 -7.12
CA ASP A 243 -17.21 8.70 -6.10
C ASP A 243 -17.09 9.77 -5.02
N GLN A 244 -18.22 10.43 -4.72
CA GLN A 244 -18.33 11.42 -3.64
C GLN A 244 -17.83 10.88 -2.29
N ILE A 245 -17.86 9.56 -2.11
CA ILE A 245 -17.37 8.81 -0.94
C ILE A 245 -15.87 9.05 -0.71
N TYR A 246 -15.03 8.95 -1.74
CA TYR A 246 -13.58 9.16 -1.57
C TYR A 246 -13.27 10.62 -1.21
N SER A 247 -14.02 11.58 -1.77
CA SER A 247 -13.88 13.00 -1.45
C SER A 247 -14.16 13.30 0.02
N SER A 248 -15.18 12.64 0.61
CA SER A 248 -15.52 12.81 2.03
C SER A 248 -14.44 12.21 2.95
N ILE A 249 -13.90 11.05 2.58
CA ILE A 249 -12.80 10.38 3.30
C ILE A 249 -11.53 11.22 3.28
N VAL A 250 -11.12 11.72 2.11
CA VAL A 250 -9.96 12.62 1.94
C VAL A 250 -10.15 13.84 2.84
N SER A 251 -11.31 14.49 2.77
CA SER A 251 -11.61 15.69 3.56
C SER A 251 -11.54 15.42 5.07
N THR A 252 -12.01 14.25 5.51
CA THR A 252 -11.90 13.81 6.90
C THR A 252 -10.43 13.59 7.31
N LEU A 253 -9.62 12.93 6.47
CA LEU A 253 -8.21 12.72 6.74
C LEU A 253 -7.44 14.06 6.83
N LEU A 254 -7.73 15.01 5.92
CA LEU A 254 -7.16 16.36 5.96
C LEU A 254 -7.48 17.07 7.29
N ALA A 255 -8.75 17.03 7.71
CA ALA A 255 -9.18 17.64 8.97
C ALA A 255 -8.50 16.99 10.19
N LEU A 256 -8.32 15.66 10.17
CA LEU A 256 -7.63 14.93 11.23
C LEU A 256 -6.14 15.28 11.31
N MET A 257 -5.45 15.41 10.18
CA MET A 257 -4.04 15.80 10.13
C MET A 257 -3.82 17.25 10.57
N ASP A 258 -4.69 18.17 10.15
CA ASP A 258 -4.62 19.57 10.55
C ASP A 258 -4.92 19.72 12.06
N GLY A 259 -5.84 18.91 12.59
CA GLY A 259 -6.21 18.86 14.00
C GLY A 259 -5.17 18.26 14.95
N LEU A 260 -4.06 17.70 14.45
CA LEU A 260 -2.96 17.23 15.29
C LEU A 260 -2.28 18.38 16.03
N ASP A 261 -1.90 18.15 17.29
CA ASP A 261 -1.20 19.15 18.11
C ASP A 261 0.20 19.46 17.54
N ASN A 262 0.60 20.72 17.68
CA ASN A 262 1.87 21.28 17.19
C ASN A 262 3.12 20.74 17.90
N ARG A 263 2.94 19.90 18.92
CA ARG A 263 4.03 19.33 19.72
C ARG A 263 4.81 18.22 19.01
N GLY A 264 4.33 17.70 17.87
CA GLY A 264 5.01 16.65 17.10
C GLY A 264 5.07 15.30 17.81
N GLU A 265 4.13 15.03 18.72
CA GLU A 265 4.07 13.77 19.47
C GLU A 265 3.35 12.65 18.71
N VAL A 266 2.58 12.99 17.68
CA VAL A 266 1.96 12.06 16.73
C VAL A 266 2.53 12.36 15.35
N ILE A 267 3.13 11.37 14.72
CA ILE A 267 3.69 11.50 13.37
C ILE A 267 2.96 10.54 12.43
N VAL A 268 2.55 11.05 11.27
CA VAL A 268 1.88 10.25 10.23
C VAL A 268 2.84 9.93 9.10
N ILE A 269 2.95 8.65 8.76
CA ILE A 269 3.77 8.15 7.66
C ILE A 269 2.83 7.52 6.63
N GLY A 270 2.86 8.03 5.40
CA GLY A 270 2.14 7.42 4.27
C GLY A 270 3.11 6.70 3.34
N ALA A 271 2.72 5.57 2.77
CA ALA A 271 3.44 4.92 1.69
C ALA A 271 2.53 4.76 0.47
N THR A 272 3.05 5.11 -0.70
CA THR A 272 2.38 4.94 -1.99
C THR A 272 3.37 4.49 -3.05
N ASN A 273 2.87 3.87 -4.12
CA ASN A 273 3.69 3.57 -5.29
C ASN A 273 3.74 4.74 -6.28
N ARG A 274 2.71 5.58 -6.27
CA ARG A 274 2.46 6.64 -7.26
C ARG A 274 2.21 7.96 -6.53
N LEU A 275 3.07 8.94 -6.76
CA LEU A 275 2.94 10.26 -6.11
C LEU A 275 1.86 11.13 -6.78
N ASP A 276 1.56 10.84 -8.04
CA ASP A 276 0.53 11.45 -8.88
C ASP A 276 -0.88 10.98 -8.53
N SER A 277 -1.03 9.77 -7.97
CA SER A 277 -2.34 9.21 -7.64
C SER A 277 -2.91 9.69 -6.31
N ILE A 278 -2.16 10.45 -5.51
CA ILE A 278 -2.62 10.95 -4.21
C ILE A 278 -3.15 12.39 -4.31
N ASP A 279 -4.11 12.73 -3.46
CA ASP A 279 -4.63 14.10 -3.38
C ASP A 279 -3.51 15.13 -3.09
N PRO A 280 -3.34 16.18 -3.93
CA PRO A 280 -2.26 17.14 -3.78
C PRO A 280 -2.39 18.02 -2.52
N ALA A 281 -3.57 18.10 -1.90
CA ALA A 281 -3.74 18.82 -0.65
C ALA A 281 -3.07 18.09 0.52
N LEU A 282 -2.94 16.76 0.48
CA LEU A 282 -2.20 16.00 1.51
C LEU A 282 -0.70 16.32 1.51
N ARG A 283 -0.15 16.70 0.35
CA ARG A 283 1.26 17.02 0.13
C ARG A 283 1.64 18.45 0.57
N ARG A 284 0.67 19.25 1.00
CA ARG A 284 0.92 20.63 1.44
C ARG A 284 1.67 20.65 2.79
N PRO A 285 2.53 21.66 3.03
CA PRO A 285 3.16 21.86 4.33
C PRO A 285 2.11 21.95 5.45
N GLY A 286 2.40 21.33 6.60
CA GLY A 286 1.47 21.11 7.71
C GLY A 286 0.84 19.72 7.73
N ARG A 287 1.08 18.89 6.70
CA ARG A 287 0.54 17.53 6.56
C ARG A 287 1.68 16.55 6.25
N PHE A 288 1.84 16.13 5.00
CA PHE A 288 3.05 15.44 4.56
C PHE A 288 4.12 16.46 4.17
N ASP A 289 4.89 16.91 5.16
CA ASP A 289 5.93 17.93 4.99
C ASP A 289 7.14 17.43 4.19
N ARG A 290 7.36 16.11 4.20
CA ARG A 290 8.57 15.48 3.66
C ARG A 290 8.23 14.31 2.77
N GLU A 291 8.80 14.31 1.58
CA GLU A 291 8.64 13.23 0.60
C GLU A 291 9.96 12.45 0.48
N PHE A 292 9.88 11.12 0.55
CA PHE A 292 11.01 10.20 0.40
C PHE A 292 10.86 9.38 -0.85
N PHE A 293 11.75 9.61 -1.81
CA PHE A 293 11.83 8.80 -3.01
C PHE A 293 12.62 7.50 -2.76
N PHE A 294 11.95 6.37 -2.96
CA PHE A 294 12.55 5.04 -2.95
C PHE A 294 12.75 4.57 -4.39
N GLY A 295 13.91 4.92 -4.95
CA GLY A 295 14.32 4.48 -6.28
C GLY A 295 14.82 3.05 -6.34
N LEU A 296 15.21 2.62 -7.54
CA LEU A 296 15.91 1.36 -7.74
C LEU A 296 17.30 1.39 -7.06
N PRO A 297 17.77 0.26 -6.52
CA PRO A 297 19.03 0.22 -5.79
C PRO A 297 20.25 0.42 -6.69
N ASP A 298 21.19 1.24 -6.22
CA ASP A 298 22.53 1.41 -6.81
C ASP A 298 23.37 0.13 -6.72
N ARG A 299 24.51 0.08 -7.42
CA ARG A 299 25.42 -1.09 -7.41
C ARG A 299 25.80 -1.54 -5.99
N GLU A 300 26.18 -0.58 -5.13
CA GLU A 300 26.53 -0.85 -3.73
C GLU A 300 25.33 -1.37 -2.94
N ALA A 301 24.16 -0.73 -3.10
CA ALA A 301 22.91 -1.16 -2.48
C ALA A 301 22.52 -2.59 -2.90
N ARG A 302 22.69 -2.95 -4.17
CA ARG A 302 22.42 -4.33 -4.65
C ARG A 302 23.34 -5.35 -4.00
N LYS A 303 24.63 -5.02 -3.84
CA LYS A 303 25.59 -5.88 -3.12
C LYS A 303 25.16 -6.08 -1.66
N ASP A 304 24.73 -5.02 -0.98
CA ASP A 304 24.26 -5.10 0.40
C ASP A 304 22.99 -5.95 0.54
N ILE A 305 22.02 -5.76 -0.36
CA ILE A 305 20.78 -6.55 -0.40
C ILE A 305 21.09 -8.03 -0.63
N LEU A 306 21.98 -8.33 -1.57
CA LEU A 306 22.46 -9.69 -1.81
C LEU A 306 23.09 -10.30 -0.55
N LYS A 307 24.00 -9.58 0.10
CA LYS A 307 24.66 -10.03 1.35
C LYS A 307 23.65 -10.37 2.44
N ILE A 308 22.62 -9.55 2.61
CA ILE A 308 21.57 -9.76 3.61
C ILE A 308 20.78 -11.04 3.28
N HIS A 309 20.40 -11.25 2.02
CA HIS A 309 19.64 -12.45 1.64
C HIS A 309 20.48 -13.74 1.67
N THR A 310 21.79 -13.65 1.45
CA THR A 310 22.69 -14.80 1.45
C THR A 310 23.38 -15.06 2.79
N CYS A 311 23.19 -14.20 3.81
CA CYS A 311 23.91 -14.31 5.09
C CYS A 311 23.61 -15.62 5.85
N GLN A 312 22.46 -16.23 5.60
CA GLN A 312 22.03 -17.49 6.21
C GLN A 312 22.37 -18.72 5.36
N TRP A 313 22.97 -18.54 4.18
CA TRP A 313 23.27 -19.64 3.27
C TRP A 313 24.50 -20.42 3.73
N MET A 314 24.43 -21.74 3.60
CA MET A 314 25.56 -22.64 3.82
C MET A 314 25.69 -23.57 2.61
N PRO A 315 26.78 -23.47 1.82
CA PRO A 315 27.88 -22.50 1.93
C PRO A 315 27.47 -21.07 1.50
N SER A 316 28.10 -20.06 2.10
CA SER A 316 27.89 -18.66 1.71
C SER A 316 28.61 -18.35 0.38
N PRO A 317 28.02 -17.55 -0.51
CA PRO A 317 28.67 -17.14 -1.75
C PRO A 317 29.90 -16.27 -1.46
N SER A 318 30.91 -16.36 -2.34
CA SER A 318 32.11 -15.51 -2.25
C SER A 318 31.77 -14.04 -2.57
N ASP A 319 32.49 -13.10 -1.96
CA ASP A 319 32.29 -11.66 -2.20
C ASP A 319 32.46 -11.28 -3.68
N ILE A 320 33.34 -11.97 -4.42
CA ILE A 320 33.58 -11.76 -5.86
C ILE A 320 32.30 -12.04 -6.65
N VAL A 321 31.62 -13.16 -6.35
CA VAL A 321 30.35 -13.52 -7.01
C VAL A 321 29.27 -12.49 -6.68
N LEU A 322 29.22 -11.98 -5.47
CA LEU A 322 28.25 -10.95 -5.09
C LEU A 322 28.48 -9.63 -5.85
N GLU A 323 29.74 -9.26 -6.10
CA GLU A 323 30.07 -8.09 -6.92
C GLU A 323 29.66 -8.28 -8.38
N GLU A 324 29.95 -9.45 -8.97
CA GLU A 324 29.53 -9.77 -10.33
C GLU A 324 28.01 -9.79 -10.49
N LEU A 325 27.27 -10.31 -9.51
CA LEU A 325 25.80 -10.29 -9.51
C LEU A 325 25.26 -8.86 -9.36
N ALA A 326 25.87 -8.04 -8.51
CA ALA A 326 25.50 -6.63 -8.38
C ALA A 326 25.69 -5.86 -9.69
N ASP A 327 26.69 -6.21 -10.50
CA ASP A 327 26.91 -5.64 -11.83
C ASP A 327 25.87 -6.10 -12.86
N LYS A 328 25.38 -7.34 -12.75
CA LYS A 328 24.36 -7.88 -13.66
C LYS A 328 22.94 -7.45 -13.33
N PHE A 329 22.63 -7.17 -12.07
CA PHE A 329 21.27 -6.87 -11.58
C PHE A 329 20.85 -5.41 -11.80
N VAL A 330 21.26 -4.79 -12.91
CA VAL A 330 20.83 -3.44 -13.27
C VAL A 330 19.33 -3.44 -13.53
N GLY A 331 18.59 -2.54 -12.87
CA GLY A 331 17.14 -2.42 -13.02
C GLY A 331 16.32 -3.31 -12.07
N TYR A 332 16.95 -4.23 -11.34
CA TYR A 332 16.25 -5.10 -10.39
C TYR A 332 15.86 -4.34 -9.13
N CYS A 333 14.63 -4.55 -8.63
CA CYS A 333 14.22 -4.04 -7.34
C CYS A 333 14.64 -5.00 -6.20
N GLY A 334 14.51 -4.56 -4.94
CA GLY A 334 14.88 -5.38 -3.78
C GLY A 334 14.07 -6.69 -3.70
N ALA A 335 12.80 -6.66 -4.10
CA ALA A 335 11.96 -7.84 -4.18
C ALA A 335 12.44 -8.83 -5.26
N ASP A 336 12.86 -8.33 -6.43
CA ASP A 336 13.38 -9.18 -7.52
C ASP A 336 14.68 -9.87 -7.11
N ILE A 337 15.59 -9.14 -6.47
CA ILE A 337 16.86 -9.71 -5.97
C ILE A 337 16.57 -10.83 -4.96
N LYS A 338 15.62 -10.61 -4.05
CA LYS A 338 15.17 -11.64 -3.11
C LYS A 338 14.59 -12.86 -3.85
N ALA A 339 13.77 -12.64 -4.87
CA ALA A 339 13.17 -13.71 -5.66
C ALA A 339 14.26 -14.53 -6.39
N VAL A 340 15.22 -13.87 -7.03
CA VAL A 340 16.36 -14.55 -7.69
C VAL A 340 17.17 -15.37 -6.69
N CYS A 341 17.44 -14.84 -5.49
CA CYS A 341 18.09 -15.59 -4.42
C CYS A 341 17.30 -16.83 -4.02
N SER A 342 15.97 -16.74 -3.89
CA SER A 342 15.10 -17.89 -3.58
C SER A 342 15.10 -18.93 -4.70
N GLU A 343 14.99 -18.50 -5.96
CA GLU A 343 15.00 -19.39 -7.13
C GLU A 343 16.35 -20.08 -7.33
N ALA A 344 17.46 -19.40 -7.02
CA ALA A 344 18.81 -19.98 -7.11
C ALA A 344 18.97 -21.22 -6.22
N VAL A 345 18.34 -21.23 -5.03
CA VAL A 345 18.37 -22.37 -4.10
C VAL A 345 17.48 -23.52 -4.58
N LEU A 346 16.39 -23.22 -5.28
CA LEU A 346 15.45 -24.21 -5.81
C LEU A 346 15.93 -24.84 -7.12
N CYS A 347 16.91 -24.23 -7.79
CA CYS A 347 17.44 -24.74 -9.05
C CYS A 347 18.05 -26.14 -8.87
N LYS A 348 17.79 -27.02 -9.84
CA LYS A 348 18.05 -28.47 -9.78
C LYS A 348 19.51 -28.84 -9.48
N ASP A 349 20.44 -27.99 -9.91
CA ASP A 349 21.88 -28.16 -9.67
C ASP A 349 22.29 -27.82 -8.22
N PHE A 350 21.55 -26.92 -7.56
CA PHE A 350 21.73 -26.66 -6.13
C PHE A 350 21.10 -27.79 -5.29
N MET A 351 19.96 -28.33 -5.73
CA MET A 351 19.34 -29.49 -5.08
C MET A 351 20.19 -30.77 -5.22
N SER A 352 20.89 -30.96 -6.33
CA SER A 352 21.80 -32.11 -6.51
C SER A 352 23.04 -32.00 -5.63
N ALA A 353 23.62 -30.80 -5.49
CA ALA A 353 24.70 -30.53 -4.53
C ALA A 353 24.26 -30.67 -3.06
N MET A 354 23.04 -30.24 -2.73
CA MET A 354 22.46 -30.39 -1.39
C MET A 354 22.08 -31.85 -1.07
N SER A 355 21.75 -32.67 -2.08
CA SER A 355 21.52 -34.10 -1.90
C SER A 355 22.73 -34.81 -1.30
N GLU A 356 23.96 -34.42 -1.68
CA GLU A 356 25.19 -34.95 -1.08
C GLU A 356 25.36 -34.55 0.40
N MET A 357 24.91 -33.35 0.79
CA MET A 357 24.87 -32.92 2.21
C MET A 357 23.78 -33.62 3.03
N VAL A 358 22.60 -33.86 2.44
CA VAL A 358 21.50 -34.58 3.12
C VAL A 358 21.86 -36.03 3.41
N HIS A 359 22.73 -36.65 2.61
CA HIS A 359 23.26 -38.00 2.89
C HIS A 359 24.13 -38.09 4.16
N GLN A 360 24.58 -36.96 4.74
CA GLN A 360 25.33 -36.92 6.00
C GLN A 360 24.44 -36.81 7.25
N HIS A 361 23.13 -36.61 7.10
CA HIS A 361 22.16 -36.57 8.21
C HIS A 361 20.97 -37.54 7.96
N PRO A 362 21.10 -38.85 8.30
CA PRO A 362 20.10 -39.87 7.96
C PRO A 362 18.73 -39.71 8.64
N GLU A 363 18.62 -38.86 9.67
CA GLU A 363 17.40 -38.66 10.46
C GLU A 363 16.36 -37.71 9.80
N ARG A 364 16.73 -37.02 8.71
CA ARG A 364 15.84 -36.08 8.00
C ARG A 364 15.53 -36.53 6.57
N LYS A 365 15.17 -37.80 6.39
CA LYS A 365 14.55 -38.28 5.15
C LYS A 365 13.16 -37.66 4.99
N LEU A 366 13.09 -36.49 4.38
CA LEU A 366 11.88 -36.05 3.69
C LEU A 366 11.63 -37.03 2.55
N CYS A 367 10.50 -37.74 2.60
CA CYS A 367 10.01 -38.62 1.55
C CYS A 367 9.63 -37.82 0.30
N PHE A 368 10.60 -37.24 -0.41
CA PHE A 368 10.39 -36.80 -1.78
C PHE A 368 10.60 -38.00 -2.70
N LYS A 369 9.50 -38.60 -3.14
CA LYS A 369 9.53 -39.47 -4.33
C LYS A 369 9.98 -38.61 -5.52
N PRO A 370 10.95 -39.05 -6.34
CA PRO A 370 11.36 -38.29 -7.50
C PRO A 370 10.18 -38.14 -8.46
N TRP A 371 9.89 -36.91 -8.85
CA TRP A 371 8.97 -36.59 -9.93
C TRP A 371 9.57 -37.19 -11.21
N ARG A 372 9.08 -38.38 -11.62
CA ARG A 372 9.39 -38.94 -12.94
C ARG A 372 8.69 -38.06 -13.96
N CYS A 373 9.47 -37.23 -14.65
CA CYS A 373 9.05 -36.61 -15.89
C CYS A 373 8.83 -37.76 -16.90
N SER A 374 7.57 -38.06 -17.20
CA SER A 374 7.20 -39.02 -18.24
C SER A 374 7.53 -38.43 -19.60
N GLN A 375 8.74 -38.67 -20.08
CA GLN A 375 9.01 -38.63 -21.51
C GLN A 375 8.37 -39.87 -22.14
N SER A 376 7.24 -39.70 -22.82
CA SER A 376 6.80 -40.63 -23.85
C SER A 376 7.49 -40.26 -25.16
N PRO A 377 8.27 -41.16 -25.79
CA PRO A 377 8.69 -40.95 -27.16
C PRO A 377 7.51 -41.30 -28.08
N LEU A 378 6.99 -40.29 -28.79
CA LEU A 378 6.13 -40.50 -29.94
C LEU A 378 6.94 -41.28 -31.00
N HIS A 379 6.66 -42.58 -31.12
CA HIS A 379 7.07 -43.36 -32.29
C HIS A 379 6.07 -43.10 -33.41
N VAL A 380 6.56 -42.45 -34.46
CA VAL A 380 5.96 -42.43 -35.78
C VAL A 380 6.29 -43.74 -36.48
N SER A 381 5.28 -44.53 -36.83
CA SER A 381 5.28 -45.51 -37.93
C SER A 381 3.85 -45.84 -38.31
#